data_AF-A0A285NQN2-F1
#
_entry.id   AF-A0A285NQN2-F1
#
_cell.length_a   1.000
_cell.length_b   1.000
_cell.length_c   1.000
_cell.angle_alpha   90.00
_cell.angle_beta   90.00
_cell.angle_gamma   90.00
#
_symmetry.space_group_name_H-M   'P 1'
#
loop_
_entity.id
_entity.type
_entity.pdbx_description
1 polymer ?
#
loop_
_entity_poly.entity_id
_entity_poly.type
_entity_poly.pdbx_seq_one_letter_code
_entity_poly.pdbx_strand_id
1 'polypeptide(L)'
;MAKNMVQIQAMIEKAAINAMQQTNSNVKQVMVETGDQHVQQDVYNAYEPQRYQRTGELKKSFVTENEANGVSLDNVRVDGYRDVATVVETGEKYQFQGFGYSYEQPRPFMANTRRNLEDGRLVSALAKDLNSMGIKTK
;
A
#
# COMPACT_ATOMS: atom_id res chain seq x y z
N MET A 1 -35.74 -4.46 22.52
CA MET A 1 -34.67 -5.29 23.09
C MET A 1 -33.41 -4.44 23.21
N ALA A 2 -32.80 -4.37 24.40
CA ALA A 2 -31.48 -3.75 24.54
C ALA A 2 -30.46 -4.60 23.77
N LYS A 3 -29.61 -3.96 22.97
CA LYS A 3 -28.51 -4.66 22.31
C LYS A 3 -27.50 -5.08 23.38
N ASN A 4 -27.07 -6.33 23.35
CA ASN A 4 -26.00 -6.78 24.25
C ASN A 4 -24.63 -6.31 23.71
N MET A 5 -23.58 -6.40 24.54
CA MET A 5 -22.25 -5.89 24.20
C MET A 5 -21.69 -6.50 22.91
N VAL A 6 -21.95 -7.79 22.66
CA VAL A 6 -21.50 -8.51 21.45
C VAL A 6 -22.11 -7.90 20.20
N GLN A 7 -23.41 -7.58 20.23
CA GLN A 7 -24.09 -6.94 19.10
C GLN A 7 -23.56 -5.52 18.86
N ILE A 8 -23.20 -4.79 19.91
CA ILE A 8 -22.62 -3.44 19.79
C ILE A 8 -21.25 -3.51 19.12
N GLN A 9 -20.39 -4.43 19.57
CA GLN A 9 -19.06 -4.63 18.99
C GLN A 9 -19.13 -4.96 17.49
N ALA A 10 -19.97 -5.93 17.10
CA ALA A 10 -20.13 -6.30 15.70
C ALA A 10 -20.64 -5.14 14.82
N MET A 11 -21.48 -4.26 15.37
CA MET A 11 -21.91 -3.06 14.66
C MET A 11 -20.78 -2.03 14.47
N ILE A 12 -19.92 -1.87 15.48
CA ILE A 12 -18.76 -0.97 15.39
C ILE A 12 -17.77 -1.49 14.36
N GLU A 13 -17.44 -2.78 14.40
CA GLU A 13 -16.55 -3.43 13.43
C GLU A 13 -17.07 -3.25 12.00
N LYS A 14 -18.37 -3.52 11.78
CA LYS A 14 -19.01 -3.32 10.48
C LYS A 14 -18.96 -1.86 10.02
N ALA A 15 -19.19 -0.91 10.92
CA ALA A 15 -19.12 0.51 10.58
C ALA A 15 -17.70 0.94 10.19
N ALA A 16 -16.69 0.45 10.92
CA ALA A 16 -15.28 0.71 10.61
C ALA A 16 -14.87 0.13 9.25
N ILE A 17 -15.24 -1.13 8.96
CA ILE A 17 -14.98 -1.78 7.67
C ILE A 17 -15.64 -0.99 6.53
N ASN A 18 -16.92 -0.67 6.67
CA ASN A 18 -17.64 0.11 5.65
C ASN A 18 -16.99 1.47 5.40
N ALA A 19 -16.49 2.14 6.44
CA ALA A 19 -15.84 3.44 6.32
C ALA A 19 -14.54 3.37 5.51
N MET A 20 -13.63 2.45 5.86
CA MET A 20 -12.36 2.31 5.13
C MET A 20 -12.53 1.75 3.70
N GLN A 21 -13.65 1.09 3.42
CA GLN A 21 -13.92 0.48 2.12
C GLN A 21 -14.58 1.41 1.10
N GLN A 22 -14.94 2.63 1.49
CA GLN A 22 -15.46 3.64 0.56
C GLN A 22 -14.47 3.92 -0.59
N THR A 23 -15.00 4.36 -1.73
CA THR A 23 -14.19 4.68 -2.91
C THR A 23 -13.19 5.81 -2.64
N ASN A 24 -13.58 6.81 -1.85
CA ASN A 24 -12.79 7.98 -1.46
C ASN A 24 -12.21 7.87 -0.04
N SER A 25 -11.98 6.64 0.43
CA SER A 25 -11.43 6.34 1.75
C SER A 25 -10.05 6.98 1.97
N ASN A 26 -9.90 7.68 3.10
CA ASN A 26 -8.63 8.22 3.56
C ASN A 26 -7.65 7.09 3.88
N VAL A 27 -8.13 5.94 4.39
CA VAL A 27 -7.28 4.76 4.61
C VAL A 27 -6.62 4.32 3.29
N LYS A 28 -7.42 4.17 2.22
CA LYS A 28 -6.90 3.79 0.89
C LYS A 28 -5.90 4.81 0.36
N GLN A 29 -6.22 6.10 0.50
CA GLN A 29 -5.33 7.16 0.07
C GLN A 29 -3.99 7.12 0.80
N VAL A 30 -3.99 7.01 2.14
CA VAL A 30 -2.76 6.95 2.94
C VAL A 30 -1.93 5.71 2.61
N MET A 31 -2.57 4.56 2.35
CA MET A 31 -1.89 3.34 1.90
C MET A 31 -1.15 3.58 0.58
N VAL A 32 -1.82 4.12 -0.43
CA VAL A 32 -1.22 4.42 -1.75
C VAL A 32 -0.12 5.46 -1.65
N GLU A 33 -0.33 6.56 -0.92
CA GLU A 33 0.66 7.62 -0.72
C GLU A 33 1.92 7.10 -0.02
N THR A 34 1.76 6.24 0.99
CA THR A 34 2.90 5.63 1.69
C THR A 34 3.67 4.70 0.75
N GLY A 35 2.97 3.90 -0.06
CA GLY A 35 3.59 3.09 -1.11
C GLY A 35 4.35 3.92 -2.14
N ASP A 36 3.77 5.03 -2.59
CA ASP A 36 4.37 5.95 -3.54
C ASP A 36 5.68 6.57 -3.03
N GLN A 37 5.69 6.96 -1.75
CA GLN A 37 6.87 7.48 -1.07
C GLN A 37 8.00 6.43 -1.03
N HIS A 38 7.68 5.18 -0.70
CA HIS A 38 8.67 4.11 -0.66
C HIS A 38 9.17 3.71 -2.05
N VAL A 39 8.35 3.74 -3.09
CA VAL A 39 8.85 3.58 -4.47
C VAL A 39 9.85 4.68 -4.80
N GLN A 40 9.54 5.93 -4.45
CA GLN A 40 10.45 7.04 -4.71
C GLN A 40 11.76 6.88 -3.95
N GLN A 41 11.71 6.63 -2.64
CA GLN A 41 12.86 6.59 -1.76
C GLN A 41 13.69 5.32 -1.98
N ASP A 42 13.04 4.16 -1.89
CA ASP A 42 13.71 2.87 -1.83
C ASP A 42 14.07 2.35 -3.22
N VAL A 43 13.39 2.79 -4.29
CA VAL A 43 13.65 2.30 -5.65
C VAL A 43 14.29 3.37 -6.52
N TYR A 44 13.63 4.51 -6.69
CA TYR A 44 14.04 5.50 -7.69
C TYR A 44 15.23 6.35 -7.24
N ASN A 45 15.27 6.74 -5.97
CA ASN A 45 16.40 7.51 -5.43
C ASN A 45 17.60 6.62 -5.09
N ALA A 46 17.40 5.31 -4.90
CA ALA A 46 18.45 4.39 -4.49
C ALA A 46 19.55 4.19 -5.55
N TYR A 47 19.23 4.36 -6.84
CA TYR A 47 20.22 4.34 -7.92
C TYR A 47 19.64 4.96 -9.20
N GLU A 48 20.47 5.20 -10.20
CA GLU A 48 20.04 5.62 -11.55
C GLU A 48 20.46 4.56 -12.59
N PRO A 49 19.51 3.95 -13.32
CA PRO A 49 19.85 2.94 -14.32
C PRO A 49 20.53 3.57 -15.54
N GLN A 50 21.63 2.95 -15.99
CA GLN A 50 22.43 3.36 -17.15
C GLN A 50 22.05 2.62 -18.44
N ARG A 51 21.33 1.49 -18.34
CA ARG A 51 21.00 0.60 -19.47
C ARG A 51 19.55 0.68 -19.94
N TYR A 52 18.69 1.36 -19.19
CA TYR A 52 17.29 1.56 -19.54
C TYR A 52 16.77 2.83 -18.89
N GLN A 53 15.71 3.39 -19.45
CA GLN A 53 15.00 4.51 -18.86
C GLN A 53 13.84 3.98 -18.00
N ARG A 54 13.65 4.56 -16.81
CA ARG A 54 12.50 4.23 -15.97
C ARG A 54 11.23 4.79 -16.59
N THR A 55 10.19 3.97 -16.67
CA THR A 55 8.85 4.40 -17.11
C THR A 55 8.13 5.25 -16.05
N GLY A 56 8.54 5.12 -14.78
CA GLY A 56 7.87 5.76 -13.65
C GLY A 56 6.58 5.04 -13.21
N GLU A 57 6.17 3.99 -13.90
CA GLU A 57 4.86 3.35 -13.71
C GLU A 57 4.73 2.58 -12.40
N LEU A 58 5.82 2.16 -11.75
CA LEU A 58 5.75 1.47 -10.45
C LEU A 58 4.96 2.29 -9.42
N LYS A 59 5.09 3.63 -9.47
CA LYS A 59 4.33 4.59 -8.63
C LYS A 59 2.83 4.62 -8.94
N LYS A 60 2.45 4.29 -10.17
CA LYS A 60 1.08 4.37 -10.69
C LYS A 60 0.35 3.03 -10.66
N SER A 61 1.01 1.97 -10.23
CA SER A 61 0.50 0.59 -10.26
C SER A 61 0.00 0.09 -8.90
N PHE A 62 -0.21 0.99 -7.93
CA PHE A 62 -0.85 0.62 -6.67
C PHE A 62 -2.35 0.43 -6.86
N VAL A 63 -2.86 -0.68 -6.34
CA VAL A 63 -4.29 -1.01 -6.32
C VAL A 63 -4.67 -1.37 -4.89
N THR A 64 -5.85 -0.90 -4.48
CA THR A 64 -6.46 -1.27 -3.20
C THR A 64 -7.70 -2.09 -3.45
N GLU A 65 -7.87 -3.21 -2.74
CA GLU A 65 -9.06 -4.05 -2.83
C GLU A 65 -9.78 -4.11 -1.49
N ASN A 66 -11.11 -4.28 -1.54
CA ASN A 66 -11.92 -4.46 -0.34
C ASN A 66 -11.89 -5.92 0.07
N GLU A 67 -11.44 -6.19 1.29
CA GLU A 67 -11.36 -7.53 1.86
C GLU A 67 -12.51 -7.77 2.84
N ALA A 68 -12.78 -9.02 3.21
CA ALA A 68 -13.84 -9.34 4.17
C ALA A 68 -13.68 -8.60 5.53
N ASN A 69 -12.44 -8.30 5.93
CA ASN A 69 -12.09 -7.69 7.20
C ASN A 69 -11.33 -6.36 7.07
N GLY A 70 -11.28 -5.75 5.87
CA GLY A 70 -10.57 -4.49 5.71
C GLY A 70 -10.24 -4.14 4.26
N VAL A 71 -9.01 -3.69 4.02
CA VAL A 71 -8.50 -3.25 2.73
C VAL A 71 -7.09 -3.78 2.54
N SER A 72 -6.81 -4.31 1.35
CA SER A 72 -5.47 -4.72 0.90
C SER A 72 -4.85 -3.64 0.00
N LEU A 73 -3.52 -3.65 -0.11
CA LEU A 73 -2.76 -2.79 -1.03
C LEU A 73 -1.71 -3.65 -1.72
N ASP A 74 -1.77 -3.67 -3.05
CA ASP A 74 -0.81 -4.36 -3.90
C ASP A 74 -0.21 -3.41 -4.93
N ASN A 75 0.95 -3.79 -5.49
CA ASN A 75 1.52 -3.14 -6.65
C ASN A 75 1.49 -4.11 -7.84
N VAL A 76 0.63 -3.84 -8.82
CA VAL A 76 0.34 -4.77 -9.93
C VAL A 76 1.21 -4.51 -11.17
N ARG A 77 2.40 -3.90 -11.01
CA ARG A 77 3.23 -3.53 -12.16
C ARG A 77 3.78 -4.78 -12.84
N VAL A 78 3.37 -4.99 -14.10
CA VAL A 78 3.79 -6.13 -14.93
C VAL A 78 4.34 -5.71 -16.28
N ASP A 79 5.44 -6.33 -16.72
CA ASP A 79 6.02 -6.19 -18.07
C ASP A 79 5.85 -7.52 -18.83
N GLY A 80 4.79 -7.63 -19.63
CA GLY A 80 4.40 -8.90 -20.22
C GLY A 80 4.06 -9.93 -19.14
N TYR A 81 4.85 -11.00 -19.03
CA TYR A 81 4.69 -12.04 -18.00
C TYR A 81 5.52 -11.79 -16.73
N ARG A 82 6.23 -10.66 -16.66
CA ARG A 82 7.15 -10.37 -15.56
C ARG A 82 6.49 -9.47 -14.53
N ASP A 83 6.37 -9.97 -13.32
CA ASP A 83 6.02 -9.16 -12.15
C ASP A 83 7.22 -8.28 -11.78
N VAL A 84 7.11 -6.99 -12.11
CA VAL A 84 8.17 -6.01 -11.88
C VAL A 84 8.24 -5.65 -10.40
N ALA A 85 7.11 -5.59 -9.71
CA ALA A 85 7.07 -5.27 -8.29
C ALA A 85 7.84 -6.33 -7.48
N THR A 86 7.57 -7.61 -7.70
CA THR A 86 8.28 -8.71 -7.03
C THR A 86 9.77 -8.73 -7.36
N VAL A 87 10.14 -8.50 -8.63
CA VAL A 87 11.56 -8.41 -9.04
C VAL A 87 12.28 -7.31 -8.29
N VAL A 88 11.68 -6.11 -8.22
CA VAL A 88 12.26 -4.96 -7.53
C VAL A 88 12.35 -5.21 -6.02
N GLU A 89 11.30 -5.74 -5.42
CA GLU A 89 11.24 -6.05 -3.98
C GLU A 89 12.34 -7.02 -3.57
N THR A 90 12.55 -8.08 -4.36
CA THR A 90 13.40 -9.22 -3.99
C THR A 90 14.81 -9.18 -4.57
N GLY A 91 15.06 -8.40 -5.63
CA GLY A 91 16.33 -8.47 -6.36
C GLY A 91 16.44 -9.68 -7.30
N GLU A 92 15.44 -10.57 -7.31
CA GLU A 92 15.51 -11.81 -8.09
C GLU A 92 15.11 -11.58 -9.56
N LYS A 93 15.70 -12.37 -10.46
CA LYS A 93 15.35 -12.39 -11.90
C LYS A 93 15.52 -11.03 -12.60
N TYR A 94 16.45 -10.19 -12.14
CA TYR A 94 16.91 -9.05 -12.93
C TYR A 94 17.52 -9.53 -14.26
N GLN A 95 17.12 -8.89 -15.37
CA GLN A 95 17.66 -9.18 -16.70
C GLN A 95 19.12 -8.74 -16.86
N PHE A 96 19.52 -7.69 -16.14
CA PHE A 96 20.87 -7.16 -16.13
C PHE A 96 21.55 -7.57 -14.83
N GLN A 97 22.38 -8.62 -14.87
CA GLN A 97 23.17 -9.08 -13.74
C GLN A 97 24.66 -8.92 -14.02
N GLY A 98 25.47 -8.75 -12.96
CA GLY A 98 26.94 -8.77 -13.07
C GLY A 98 27.57 -7.50 -13.66
N PHE A 99 26.80 -6.41 -13.78
CA PHE A 99 27.31 -5.13 -14.30
C PHE A 99 27.87 -4.21 -13.21
N GLY A 100 27.78 -4.56 -11.91
CA GLY A 100 28.41 -3.81 -10.82
C GLY A 100 27.73 -2.49 -10.43
N TYR A 101 26.57 -2.17 -10.99
CA TYR A 101 25.80 -0.95 -10.70
C TYR A 101 24.61 -1.18 -9.75
N SER A 102 24.63 -2.25 -8.95
CA SER A 102 23.59 -2.57 -7.96
C SER A 102 22.20 -2.80 -8.55
N TYR A 103 22.08 -3.26 -9.81
CA TYR A 103 20.79 -3.52 -10.45
C TYR A 103 20.01 -4.63 -9.76
N GLU A 104 20.71 -5.68 -9.37
CA GLU A 104 20.22 -6.89 -8.73
C GLU A 104 19.96 -6.74 -7.22
N GLN A 105 20.25 -5.58 -6.65
CA GLN A 105 20.11 -5.37 -5.23
C GLN A 105 18.62 -5.22 -4.86
N PRO A 106 18.11 -5.99 -3.89
CA PRO A 106 16.72 -5.90 -3.45
C PRO A 106 16.35 -4.47 -3.01
N ARG A 107 15.13 -4.04 -3.34
CA ARG A 107 14.56 -2.74 -2.97
C ARG A 107 13.22 -2.98 -2.28
N PRO A 108 13.20 -3.26 -0.97
CA PRO A 108 12.03 -3.79 -0.26
C PRO A 108 10.97 -2.72 0.05
N PHE A 109 10.45 -2.06 -1.00
CA PHE A 109 9.54 -0.93 -0.90
C PHE A 109 8.18 -1.34 -0.33
N MET A 110 7.67 -2.53 -0.64
CA MET A 110 6.41 -3.04 -0.07
C MET A 110 6.59 -3.43 1.39
N ALA A 111 7.68 -4.11 1.74
CA ALA A 111 7.96 -4.44 3.14
C ALA A 111 8.14 -3.18 4.00
N ASN A 112 8.80 -2.15 3.48
CA ASN A 112 8.96 -0.87 4.17
C ASN A 112 7.63 -0.11 4.25
N THR A 113 6.82 -0.11 3.19
CA THR A 113 5.46 0.45 3.19
C THR A 113 4.62 -0.17 4.29
N ARG A 114 4.58 -1.50 4.39
CA ARG A 114 3.86 -2.21 5.46
C ARG A 114 4.33 -1.75 6.84
N ARG A 115 5.64 -1.74 7.08
CA ARG A 115 6.21 -1.30 8.36
C ARG A 115 5.82 0.14 8.68
N ASN A 116 5.82 1.03 7.68
CA ASN A 116 5.49 2.43 7.94
C ASN A 116 3.99 2.66 8.21
N LEU A 117 3.12 1.84 7.61
CA LEU A 117 1.66 1.89 7.88
C LEU A 117 1.28 1.47 9.31
N GLU A 118 2.17 0.78 10.03
CA GLU A 118 1.99 0.36 11.43
C GLU A 118 2.19 1.52 12.44
N ASP A 119 2.57 2.72 12.00
CA ASP A 119 2.85 3.88 12.87
C ASP A 119 1.61 4.62 13.42
N GLY A 120 0.41 4.10 13.15
CA GLY A 120 -0.85 4.68 13.59
C GLY A 120 -1.50 5.63 12.58
N ARG A 121 -0.85 5.96 11.46
CA ARG A 121 -1.47 6.80 10.39
C ARG A 121 -2.79 6.24 9.87
N LEU A 122 -2.93 4.92 9.82
CA LEU A 122 -4.17 4.26 9.40
C LEU A 122 -5.31 4.46 10.40
N VAL A 123 -5.02 4.55 11.70
CA VAL A 123 -6.04 4.85 12.72
C VAL A 123 -6.53 6.28 12.55
N SER A 124 -5.63 7.25 12.33
CA SER A 124 -6.00 8.63 12.04
C SER A 124 -6.79 8.77 10.74
N ALA A 125 -6.44 7.99 9.71
CA ALA A 125 -7.16 7.96 8.44
C ALA A 125 -8.58 7.38 8.62
N LEU A 126 -8.72 6.26 9.34
CA LEU A 126 -10.02 5.66 9.65
C LEU A 126 -10.91 6.61 10.46
N ALA A 127 -10.35 7.38 11.39
CA ALA A 127 -11.11 8.38 12.13
C ALA A 127 -11.73 9.44 11.19
N LYS A 128 -10.99 9.87 10.16
CA LYS A 128 -11.52 10.78 9.12
C LYS A 128 -12.64 10.12 8.31
N ASP A 129 -12.48 8.85 7.94
CA ASP A 129 -13.51 8.08 7.23
C ASP A 129 -14.78 7.90 8.05
N LEU A 130 -14.66 7.59 9.34
CA LEU A 130 -15.81 7.50 10.26
C LEU A 130 -16.52 8.86 10.41
N ASN A 131 -15.75 9.94 10.56
CA ASN A 131 -16.30 11.29 10.67
C ASN A 131 -17.04 11.72 9.39
N SER A 132 -16.55 11.34 8.19
CA SER A 132 -17.24 11.63 6.92
C SER A 132 -18.59 10.92 6.81
N MET A 133 -18.74 9.78 7.50
CA MET A 133 -20.01 9.06 7.66
C MET A 133 -20.88 9.57 8.82
N GLY A 134 -20.50 10.66 9.48
CA GLY A 134 -21.23 11.24 10.62
C GLY A 134 -21.00 10.52 11.94
N ILE A 135 -20.08 9.56 12.01
CA ILE A 135 -19.71 8.85 13.24
C ILE A 135 -18.61 9.66 13.93
N LYS A 136 -18.94 10.27 15.06
CA LYS A 136 -17.98 11.08 15.83
C LYS A 136 -16.92 10.19 16.47
N THR A 137 -15.68 10.48 16.16
CA THR A 137 -14.50 9.94 16.82
C THR A 137 -13.92 10.99 17.78
N LYS A 138 -13.28 10.58 18.88
CA LYS A 138 -12.65 11.48 19.86
C LYS A 138 -11.19 11.73 19.52
#